data_AF-A0A2A2HEV2-F1
#
_entry.id   AF-A0A2A2HEV2-F1
#
_cell.length_a   1.000
_cell.length_b   1.000
_cell.length_c   1.000
_cell.angle_alpha   90.00
_cell.angle_beta   90.00
_cell.angle_gamma   90.00
#
_symmetry.space_group_name_H-M   'P 1'
#
loop_
_entity.id
_entity.type
_entity.pdbx_description
1 polymer ?
#
loop_
_entity_poly.entity_id
_entity_poly.type
_entity_poly.pdbx_seq_one_letter_code
_entity_poly.pdbx_strand_id
1 'polypeptide(L)'
;MKTHGQLIITDLLLYIIIITLITGIIIGFTYNINEKQSNTLNHHEIDTIAQNTINTLTMNTGTPTNWQDKNTDNIIIGLKHDENHSKLSYTKIEKLKKNPQLIQQLIPNNLNYELTLENSTHTIILTKNTPDLNKTNIYVKSKPVKIDYDINITSINSNKNNTTCPLKHNSNYNCIPYTINHEKLKNGKYYLVSDIQQECIITNTYDDEIKLKTNNNNPINDEITKLTRNENQTIYIHTQNNNNTYLIYDTHNIKPTYNMINDENYILKLKIY
;
A
#
# COMPACT_ATOMS: atom_id res chain seq x y z
N MET A 1 -68.61 -9.01 -60.47
CA MET A 1 -67.86 -9.80 -59.46
C MET A 1 -66.37 -9.43 -59.40
N LYS A 2 -65.97 -8.15 -59.49
CA LYS A 2 -64.54 -7.73 -59.41
C LYS A 2 -64.17 -6.92 -58.15
N THR A 3 -65.17 -6.43 -57.40
CA THR A 3 -64.97 -5.54 -56.25
C THR A 3 -64.70 -6.28 -54.94
N HIS A 4 -65.25 -7.48 -54.75
CA HIS A 4 -65.09 -8.23 -53.50
C HIS A 4 -63.70 -8.83 -53.32
N GLY A 5 -63.05 -9.28 -54.41
CA GLY A 5 -61.67 -9.77 -54.36
C GLY A 5 -60.65 -8.65 -54.09
N GLN A 6 -60.92 -7.44 -54.60
CA GLN A 6 -60.08 -6.26 -54.33
C GLN A 6 -60.15 -5.82 -52.87
N LEU A 7 -61.34 -5.84 -52.26
CA LEU A 7 -61.53 -5.54 -50.82
C LEU A 7 -60.77 -6.52 -49.92
N ILE A 8 -60.81 -7.82 -50.23
CA ILE A 8 -60.09 -8.85 -49.46
C ILE A 8 -58.57 -8.66 -49.55
N ILE A 9 -58.04 -8.33 -50.74
CA ILE A 9 -56.60 -8.12 -50.93
C ILE A 9 -56.13 -6.85 -50.21
N THR A 10 -56.91 -5.76 -50.25
CA THR A 10 -56.57 -4.52 -49.54
C THR A 10 -56.57 -4.70 -48.03
N ASP A 11 -57.51 -5.49 -47.50
CA ASP A 11 -57.60 -5.77 -46.05
C ASP A 11 -56.45 -6.69 -45.60
N LEU A 12 -56.11 -7.71 -46.40
CA LEU A 12 -54.94 -8.56 -46.17
C LEU A 12 -53.63 -7.76 -46.19
N LEU A 13 -53.47 -6.82 -47.12
CA LEU A 13 -52.27 -6.00 -47.25
C LEU A 13 -52.15 -5.03 -46.07
N LEU A 14 -53.26 -4.43 -45.62
CA LEU A 14 -53.30 -3.60 -44.42
C LEU A 14 -52.91 -4.40 -43.17
N TYR A 15 -53.41 -5.62 -43.04
CA TYR A 15 -53.08 -6.51 -41.93
C TYR A 15 -51.58 -6.86 -41.90
N ILE A 16 -50.98 -7.15 -43.06
CA ILE A 16 -49.54 -7.41 -43.18
C ILE A 16 -48.73 -6.18 -42.77
N ILE A 17 -49.11 -4.98 -43.23
CA ILE A 17 -48.43 -3.73 -42.83
C ILE A 17 -48.46 -3.56 -41.32
N ILE A 18 -49.63 -3.74 -40.70
CA ILE A 18 -49.78 -3.62 -39.23
C ILE A 18 -48.89 -4.65 -38.51
N ILE A 19 -48.87 -5.91 -38.95
CA ILE A 19 -47.99 -6.93 -38.38
C ILE A 19 -46.51 -6.55 -38.51
N THR A 20 -46.08 -6.07 -39.68
CA THR A 20 -44.68 -5.69 -39.89
C THR A 20 -44.26 -4.51 -39.00
N LEU A 21 -45.13 -3.53 -38.80
CA LEU A 21 -44.90 -2.41 -37.88
C LEU A 21 -44.79 -2.88 -36.44
N ILE A 22 -45.74 -3.71 -35.98
CA ILE A 22 -45.72 -4.27 -34.62
C ILE A 22 -44.44 -5.09 -34.40
N THR A 23 -44.07 -5.93 -35.37
CA THR A 23 -42.87 -6.76 -35.30
C THR A 23 -41.60 -5.91 -35.24
N GLY A 24 -41.51 -4.85 -36.07
CA GLY A 24 -40.39 -3.92 -36.05
C GLY A 24 -40.23 -3.20 -34.70
N ILE A 25 -41.35 -2.78 -34.10
CA ILE A 25 -41.36 -2.18 -32.77
C ILE A 25 -40.88 -3.18 -31.72
N ILE A 26 -41.38 -4.42 -31.72
CA ILE A 26 -40.97 -5.48 -30.77
C ILE A 26 -39.47 -5.78 -30.89
N ILE A 27 -38.94 -5.90 -32.11
CA ILE A 27 -37.51 -6.12 -32.35
C ILE A 27 -36.69 -4.96 -31.79
N GLY A 28 -37.10 -3.72 -32.08
CA GLY A 28 -36.43 -2.52 -31.57
C GLY A 28 -36.42 -2.41 -30.04
N PHE A 29 -37.54 -2.74 -29.38
CA PHE A 29 -37.59 -2.79 -27.92
C PHE A 29 -36.70 -3.90 -27.35
N THR A 30 -36.74 -5.10 -27.95
CA THR A 30 -35.94 -6.24 -27.50
C THR A 30 -34.44 -5.95 -27.61
N TYR A 31 -34.00 -5.36 -28.71
CA TYR A 31 -32.60 -4.97 -28.89
C TYR A 31 -32.14 -3.97 -27.82
N ASN A 32 -32.92 -2.92 -27.58
CA ASN A 32 -32.61 -1.91 -26.57
C ASN A 32 -32.59 -2.47 -25.13
N ILE A 33 -33.51 -3.39 -24.81
CA ILE A 33 -33.53 -4.05 -23.49
C ILE A 33 -32.30 -4.94 -23.33
N ASN A 34 -31.97 -5.75 -24.34
CA ASN A 34 -30.81 -6.62 -24.31
C ASN A 34 -29.50 -5.84 -24.17
N GLU A 35 -29.35 -4.72 -24.90
CA GLU A 35 -28.17 -3.84 -24.79
C GLU A 35 -28.04 -3.24 -23.39
N LYS A 36 -29.14 -2.70 -22.84
CA LYS A 36 -29.15 -2.15 -21.48
C LYS A 36 -28.84 -3.22 -20.43
N GLN A 37 -29.48 -4.39 -20.54
CA GLN A 37 -29.27 -5.50 -19.61
C GLN A 37 -27.82 -6.02 -19.67
N SER A 38 -27.27 -6.20 -20.87
CA SER A 38 -25.87 -6.59 -21.06
C SER A 38 -24.91 -5.56 -20.46
N ASN A 39 -25.17 -4.27 -20.67
CA ASN A 39 -24.33 -3.20 -20.13
C ASN A 39 -24.42 -3.10 -18.59
N THR A 40 -25.61 -3.29 -18.01
CA THR A 40 -25.80 -3.30 -16.55
C THR A 40 -25.14 -4.52 -15.89
N LEU A 41 -25.27 -5.72 -16.49
CA LEU A 41 -24.61 -6.92 -16.00
C LEU A 41 -23.08 -6.76 -15.99
N ASN A 42 -22.52 -6.28 -17.10
CA ASN A 42 -21.09 -6.01 -17.21
C ASN A 42 -20.61 -4.97 -16.18
N HIS A 43 -21.39 -3.90 -15.96
CA HIS A 43 -21.10 -2.91 -14.90
C HIS A 43 -21.02 -3.55 -13.51
N HIS A 44 -22.03 -4.35 -13.17
CA HIS A 44 -22.12 -5.00 -11.86
C HIS A 44 -20.95 -5.99 -11.66
N GLU A 45 -20.59 -6.75 -12.68
CA GLU A 45 -19.47 -7.69 -12.65
C GLU A 45 -18.13 -6.96 -12.42
N ILE A 46 -17.84 -5.90 -13.18
CA ILE A 46 -16.59 -5.13 -13.02
C ILE A 46 -16.53 -4.46 -11.65
N ASP A 47 -17.64 -3.87 -11.18
CA ASP A 47 -17.71 -3.26 -9.84
C ASP A 47 -17.45 -4.29 -8.73
N THR A 48 -18.03 -5.49 -8.88
CA THR A 48 -17.84 -6.62 -7.96
C THR A 48 -16.38 -7.10 -7.97
N ILE A 49 -15.76 -7.23 -9.15
CA ILE A 49 -14.34 -7.59 -9.28
C ILE A 49 -13.46 -6.55 -8.59
N ALA A 50 -13.69 -5.25 -8.84
CA ALA A 50 -12.92 -4.18 -8.23
C ALA A 50 -13.07 -4.19 -6.70
N GLN A 51 -14.30 -4.36 -6.20
CA GLN A 51 -14.59 -4.41 -4.77
C GLN A 51 -13.95 -5.62 -4.10
N ASN A 52 -14.09 -6.81 -4.70
CA ASN A 52 -13.51 -8.05 -4.20
C ASN A 52 -11.99 -8.01 -4.23
N THR A 53 -11.39 -7.41 -5.26
CA THR A 53 -9.94 -7.24 -5.36
C THR A 53 -9.43 -6.35 -4.24
N ILE A 54 -9.99 -5.16 -4.07
CA ILE A 54 -9.58 -4.25 -2.98
C ILE A 54 -9.80 -4.89 -1.61
N ASN A 55 -10.92 -5.58 -1.39
CA ASN A 55 -11.18 -6.28 -0.14
C ASN A 55 -10.18 -7.41 0.10
N THR A 56 -9.90 -8.24 -0.90
CA THR A 56 -8.92 -9.33 -0.79
C THR A 56 -7.53 -8.79 -0.49
N LEU A 57 -7.09 -7.77 -1.22
CA LEU A 57 -5.80 -7.13 -0.99
C LEU A 57 -5.68 -6.53 0.42
N THR A 58 -6.74 -5.94 0.97
CA THR A 58 -6.65 -5.18 2.23
C THR A 58 -7.08 -5.96 3.48
N MET A 59 -7.91 -6.98 3.33
CA MET A 59 -8.48 -7.74 4.45
C MET A 59 -7.83 -9.12 4.62
N ASN A 60 -7.12 -9.62 3.60
CA ASN A 60 -6.48 -10.93 3.64
C ASN A 60 -4.95 -10.78 3.74
N THR A 61 -4.32 -11.69 4.48
CA THR A 61 -2.86 -11.82 4.58
C THR A 61 -2.24 -12.50 3.35
N GLY A 62 -3.07 -13.18 2.56
CA GLY A 62 -2.65 -14.00 1.43
C GLY A 62 -2.34 -15.43 1.85
N THR A 63 -2.22 -16.32 0.87
CA THR A 63 -1.95 -17.74 1.09
C THR A 63 -0.81 -18.21 0.20
N PRO A 64 0.25 -18.81 0.78
CA PRO A 64 0.52 -18.93 2.22
C PRO A 64 0.80 -17.56 2.86
N THR A 65 0.73 -17.46 4.19
CA THR A 65 0.85 -16.18 4.92
C THR A 65 2.16 -15.43 4.64
N ASN A 66 3.22 -16.18 4.32
CA ASN A 66 4.56 -15.69 3.95
C ASN A 66 4.82 -15.71 2.43
N TRP A 67 3.79 -15.52 1.61
CA TRP A 67 3.92 -15.63 0.16
C TRP A 67 4.91 -14.62 -0.44
N GLN A 68 5.17 -13.50 0.22
CA GLN A 68 6.15 -12.52 -0.23
C GLN A 68 7.58 -13.09 -0.33
N ASP A 69 7.87 -14.09 0.49
CA ASP A 69 9.18 -14.77 0.53
C ASP A 69 9.26 -15.94 -0.48
N LYS A 70 8.15 -16.27 -1.14
CA LYS A 70 8.07 -17.39 -2.08
C LYS A 70 8.19 -16.93 -3.53
N ASN A 71 8.62 -17.85 -4.38
CA ASN A 71 8.74 -17.68 -5.84
C ASN A 71 7.87 -18.69 -6.60
N THR A 72 6.73 -19.09 -6.02
CA THR A 72 5.85 -20.14 -6.56
C THR A 72 4.58 -19.57 -7.16
N ASP A 73 4.01 -20.24 -8.16
CA ASP A 73 2.82 -19.75 -8.86
C ASP A 73 1.50 -19.93 -8.08
N ASN A 74 1.46 -20.81 -7.08
CA ASN A 74 0.30 -21.04 -6.20
C ASN A 74 0.30 -20.08 -5.00
N ILE A 75 0.14 -18.79 -5.27
CA ILE A 75 0.09 -17.74 -4.24
C ILE A 75 -1.18 -16.93 -4.40
N ILE A 76 -2.09 -16.99 -3.44
CA ILE A 76 -3.19 -16.00 -3.37
C ILE A 76 -2.66 -14.76 -2.68
N ILE A 77 -2.62 -13.63 -3.38
CA ILE A 77 -2.10 -12.39 -2.79
C ILE A 77 -3.08 -11.75 -1.81
N GLY A 78 -2.50 -11.21 -0.75
CA GLY A 78 -3.15 -10.35 0.23
C GLY A 78 -2.09 -9.48 0.88
N LEU A 79 -2.37 -8.20 1.13
CA LEU A 79 -1.37 -7.23 1.59
C LEU A 79 -1.43 -7.01 3.10
N LYS A 80 -2.45 -7.52 3.80
CA LYS A 80 -2.54 -7.41 5.28
C LYS A 80 -1.31 -8.06 5.91
N HIS A 81 -0.72 -7.42 6.92
CA HIS A 81 0.52 -7.91 7.53
C HIS A 81 0.31 -9.30 8.16
N ASP A 82 -0.57 -9.40 9.15
CA ASP A 82 -1.04 -10.66 9.72
C ASP A 82 -2.53 -10.56 10.09
N GLU A 83 -3.12 -11.58 10.71
CA GLU A 83 -4.55 -11.56 11.05
C GLU A 83 -4.93 -10.58 12.16
N ASN A 84 -3.98 -10.24 13.03
CA ASN A 84 -4.17 -9.39 14.21
C ASN A 84 -3.89 -7.91 13.94
N HIS A 85 -3.17 -7.59 12.86
CA HIS A 85 -2.83 -6.24 12.45
C HIS A 85 -3.79 -5.71 11.41
N SER A 86 -4.21 -4.45 11.57
CA SER A 86 -5.03 -3.72 10.58
C SER A 86 -4.19 -3.04 9.50
N LYS A 87 -2.87 -3.15 9.58
CA LYS A 87 -1.91 -2.52 8.66
C LYS A 87 -1.55 -3.47 7.50
N LEU A 88 -1.21 -2.87 6.36
CA LEU A 88 -0.67 -3.59 5.21
C LEU A 88 0.85 -3.73 5.36
N SER A 89 1.39 -4.89 5.02
CA SER A 89 2.84 -5.11 5.06
C SER A 89 3.52 -4.46 3.85
N TYR A 90 4.54 -3.66 4.14
CA TYR A 90 5.37 -3.03 3.13
C TYR A 90 6.12 -4.05 2.26
N THR A 91 6.63 -5.13 2.84
CA THR A 91 7.34 -6.18 2.10
C THR A 91 6.43 -6.88 1.08
N LYS A 92 5.15 -7.12 1.42
CA LYS A 92 4.14 -7.63 0.49
C LYS A 92 3.83 -6.65 -0.64
N ILE A 93 3.72 -5.35 -0.32
CA ILE A 93 3.51 -4.28 -1.31
C ILE A 93 4.69 -4.21 -2.29
N GLU A 94 5.92 -4.24 -1.79
CA GLU A 94 7.13 -4.22 -2.63
C GLU A 94 7.26 -5.47 -3.50
N LYS A 95 6.90 -6.65 -2.98
CA LYS A 95 6.87 -7.87 -3.80
C LYS A 95 5.86 -7.76 -4.94
N LEU A 96 4.65 -7.26 -4.67
CA LEU A 96 3.63 -7.03 -5.69
C LEU A 96 4.10 -6.03 -6.74
N LYS A 97 4.74 -4.93 -6.31
CA LYS A 97 5.28 -3.92 -7.21
C LYS A 97 6.36 -4.47 -8.15
N LYS A 98 7.21 -5.36 -7.65
CA LYS A 98 8.24 -6.06 -8.44
C LYS A 98 7.66 -7.17 -9.33
N ASN A 99 6.47 -7.68 -9.00
CA ASN A 99 5.81 -8.79 -9.70
C ASN A 99 4.36 -8.44 -10.05
N PRO A 100 4.12 -7.48 -10.96
CA PRO A 100 2.78 -7.00 -11.34
C PRO A 100 1.80 -8.11 -11.73
N GLN A 101 2.31 -9.20 -12.31
CA GLN A 101 1.55 -10.38 -12.72
C GLN A 101 0.80 -11.07 -11.59
N LEU A 102 1.20 -10.91 -10.33
CA LEU A 102 0.53 -11.57 -9.20
C LEU A 102 -0.92 -11.13 -9.02
N ILE A 103 -1.27 -9.91 -9.45
CA ILE A 103 -2.63 -9.39 -9.35
C ILE A 103 -3.60 -10.01 -10.37
N GLN A 104 -3.07 -10.67 -11.41
CA GLN A 104 -3.88 -11.32 -12.46
C GLN A 104 -4.72 -12.48 -11.93
N GLN A 105 -4.41 -12.98 -10.73
CA GLN A 105 -5.25 -13.95 -10.04
C GLN A 105 -6.54 -13.35 -9.48
N LEU A 106 -6.55 -12.03 -9.23
CA LEU A 106 -7.71 -11.30 -8.70
C LEU A 106 -8.46 -10.56 -9.81
N ILE A 107 -7.73 -10.09 -10.83
CA ILE A 107 -8.28 -9.34 -11.95
C ILE A 107 -8.07 -10.15 -13.24
N PRO A 108 -9.15 -10.52 -13.95
CA PRO A 108 -9.07 -11.20 -15.24
C PRO A 108 -8.15 -10.49 -16.26
N ASN A 109 -7.39 -11.27 -17.03
CA ASN A 109 -6.40 -10.77 -17.98
C ASN A 109 -6.96 -9.91 -19.12
N ASN A 110 -8.26 -9.98 -19.38
CA ASN A 110 -8.95 -9.17 -20.39
C ASN A 110 -9.31 -7.76 -19.90
N LEU A 111 -9.06 -7.44 -18.63
CA LEU A 111 -9.32 -6.12 -18.05
C LEU A 111 -8.03 -5.32 -17.90
N ASN A 112 -8.16 -4.03 -18.14
CA ASN A 112 -7.08 -3.08 -17.93
C ASN A 112 -7.23 -2.48 -16.55
N TYR A 113 -6.13 -2.31 -15.84
CA TYR A 113 -6.19 -1.82 -14.47
C TYR A 113 -4.99 -1.00 -14.07
N GLU A 114 -5.18 -0.18 -13.04
CA GLU A 114 -4.13 0.58 -12.37
C GLU A 114 -4.40 0.53 -10.86
N LEU A 115 -3.46 -0.06 -10.12
CA LEU A 115 -3.48 -0.08 -8.66
C LEU A 115 -2.45 0.93 -8.14
N THR A 116 -2.92 1.93 -7.41
CA THR A 116 -2.10 2.99 -6.81
C THR A 116 -2.27 3.04 -5.30
N LEU A 117 -1.24 3.54 -4.64
CA LEU A 117 -1.22 3.86 -3.22
C LEU A 117 -0.90 5.35 -3.09
N GLU A 118 -1.86 6.12 -2.60
CA GLU A 118 -1.80 7.59 -2.60
C GLU A 118 -1.78 8.11 -1.16
N ASN A 119 -0.89 9.05 -0.85
CA ASN A 119 -1.00 9.89 0.34
C ASN A 119 -1.14 11.37 -0.09
N SER A 120 -1.14 12.30 0.86
CA SER A 120 -1.28 13.74 0.57
C SER A 120 -0.13 14.35 -0.26
N THR A 121 0.98 13.64 -0.41
CA THR A 121 2.22 14.17 -1.00
C THR A 121 2.70 13.40 -2.23
N HIS A 122 2.40 12.10 -2.33
CA HIS A 122 2.94 11.22 -3.35
C HIS A 122 1.95 10.11 -3.75
N THR A 123 2.05 9.68 -5.01
CA THR A 123 1.34 8.52 -5.55
C THR A 123 2.34 7.45 -5.94
N ILE A 124 2.16 6.25 -5.41
CA ILE A 124 2.97 5.08 -5.74
C ILE A 124 2.14 4.15 -6.62
N ILE A 125 2.58 3.92 -7.85
CA ILE A 125 1.98 2.92 -8.74
C ILE A 125 2.49 1.55 -8.30
N LEU A 126 1.58 0.66 -7.92
CA LEU A 126 1.90 -0.71 -7.53
C LEU A 126 1.92 -1.63 -8.73
N THR A 127 0.88 -1.58 -9.56
CA THR A 127 0.78 -2.42 -10.77
C THR A 127 -0.16 -1.77 -11.76
N LYS A 128 0.11 -1.98 -13.05
CA LYS A 128 -0.65 -1.42 -14.14
C LYS A 128 -0.62 -2.37 -15.33
N ASN A 129 -1.78 -2.57 -15.93
CA ASN A 129 -1.93 -3.25 -17.22
C ASN A 129 -2.77 -2.35 -18.13
N THR A 130 -2.14 -1.73 -19.13
CA THR A 130 -2.83 -0.82 -20.06
C THR A 130 -2.37 -1.02 -21.51
N PRO A 131 -3.27 -1.44 -22.43
CA PRO A 131 -3.24 -1.09 -23.83
C PRO A 131 -3.86 0.30 -24.06
N ASP A 132 -3.59 0.87 -25.23
CA ASP A 132 -3.85 2.26 -25.64
C ASP A 132 -5.22 2.86 -25.26
N LEU A 133 -5.18 4.13 -24.83
CA LEU A 133 -6.18 4.94 -24.12
C LEU A 133 -7.45 5.34 -24.90
N ASN A 134 -7.88 4.56 -25.89
CA ASN A 134 -9.05 4.89 -26.69
C ASN A 134 -10.26 3.98 -26.37
N LYS A 135 -10.72 3.92 -25.10
CA LYS A 135 -12.13 3.55 -24.74
C LYS A 135 -12.47 3.52 -23.23
N THR A 136 -13.65 4.09 -22.95
CA THR A 136 -14.76 3.74 -22.01
C THR A 136 -14.59 3.55 -20.49
N ASN A 137 -15.67 3.92 -19.77
CA ASN A 137 -16.01 3.77 -18.33
C ASN A 137 -14.89 3.33 -17.38
N ILE A 138 -14.44 4.28 -16.54
CA ILE A 138 -13.47 4.02 -15.48
C ILE A 138 -14.19 3.65 -14.19
N TYR A 139 -13.95 2.45 -13.69
CA TYR A 139 -14.43 2.01 -12.37
C TYR A 139 -13.35 2.25 -11.34
N VAL A 140 -13.69 2.94 -10.25
CA VAL A 140 -12.73 3.28 -9.20
C VAL A 140 -13.22 2.76 -7.86
N LYS A 141 -12.41 1.91 -7.22
CA LYS A 141 -12.59 1.54 -5.82
C LYS A 141 -11.39 2.00 -5.01
N SER A 142 -11.65 2.55 -3.84
CA SER A 142 -10.59 3.01 -2.94
C SER A 142 -10.87 2.61 -1.51
N LYS A 143 -9.81 2.45 -0.73
CA LYS A 143 -9.90 2.13 0.69
C LYS A 143 -8.77 2.80 1.47
N PRO A 144 -9.06 3.45 2.61
CA PRO A 144 -8.02 3.97 3.48
C PRO A 144 -7.27 2.81 4.13
N VAL A 145 -5.95 2.90 4.15
CA VAL A 145 -5.04 1.88 4.66
C VAL A 145 -3.86 2.53 5.38
N LYS A 146 -3.30 1.80 6.34
CA LYS A 146 -2.02 2.13 6.99
C LYS A 146 -0.99 1.09 6.57
N ILE A 147 0.27 1.50 6.51
CA ILE A 147 1.37 0.62 6.12
C ILE A 147 2.22 0.33 7.35
N ASP A 148 2.53 -0.94 7.55
CA ASP A 148 3.61 -1.37 8.42
C ASP A 148 4.87 -1.53 7.58
N TYR A 149 5.89 -0.72 7.90
CA TYR A 149 7.17 -0.75 7.21
C TYR A 149 8.12 -1.84 7.75
N ASP A 150 7.66 -2.64 8.71
CA ASP A 150 8.46 -3.68 9.36
C ASP A 150 9.77 -3.10 9.96
N ILE A 151 9.68 -1.86 10.48
CA ILE A 151 10.79 -1.12 11.12
C ILE A 151 10.63 -1.08 12.64
N ASN A 152 11.74 -1.25 13.37
CA ASN A 152 11.74 -1.17 14.82
C ASN A 152 12.01 0.26 15.29
N ILE A 153 11.02 0.90 15.91
CA ILE A 153 11.10 2.29 16.35
C ILE A 153 11.24 2.34 17.87
N THR A 154 12.28 3.00 18.36
CA THR A 154 12.49 3.27 19.79
C THR A 154 12.47 4.77 20.02
N SER A 155 11.53 5.27 20.82
CA SER A 155 11.45 6.69 21.17
C SER A 155 12.54 7.05 22.18
N ILE A 156 13.20 8.19 21.95
CA ILE A 156 14.20 8.80 22.84
C ILE A 156 13.53 9.91 23.68
N ASN A 157 12.26 9.72 24.01
CA ASN A 157 11.52 10.61 24.88
C ASN A 157 11.48 10.00 26.28
N SER A 158 12.02 10.75 27.25
CA SER A 158 11.96 10.50 28.69
C SER A 158 12.89 9.45 29.27
N ASN A 159 14.03 9.94 29.79
CA ASN A 159 14.48 9.46 31.08
C ASN A 159 15.31 10.56 31.80
N LYS A 160 14.63 11.66 32.17
CA LYS A 160 15.24 12.79 32.90
C LYS A 160 15.95 12.38 34.20
N ASN A 161 15.62 11.21 34.73
CA ASN A 161 16.05 10.74 36.05
C ASN A 161 16.88 9.45 36.01
N ASN A 162 17.32 8.99 34.83
CA ASN A 162 18.10 7.76 34.80
C ASN A 162 19.54 8.03 35.26
N THR A 163 19.83 7.61 36.49
CA THR A 163 21.13 7.73 37.16
C THR A 163 22.25 6.93 36.47
N THR A 164 21.93 6.19 35.41
CA THR A 164 22.88 5.34 34.66
C THR A 164 23.50 6.00 33.44
N CYS A 165 23.21 7.28 33.16
CA CYS A 165 23.90 8.01 32.10
C CYS A 165 25.34 8.36 32.51
N PRO A 166 26.37 7.95 31.74
CA PRO A 166 27.77 8.20 32.08
C PRO A 166 28.14 9.69 32.04
N LEU A 167 27.54 10.47 31.14
CA LEU A 167 27.89 11.87 30.91
C LEU A 167 27.32 12.87 31.94
N LYS A 168 26.55 12.43 32.95
CA LYS A 168 25.92 13.31 33.97
C LYS A 168 25.35 14.60 33.36
N HIS A 169 24.38 14.45 32.45
CA HIS A 169 23.80 15.59 31.73
C HIS A 169 23.06 16.56 32.65
N ASN A 170 23.00 17.83 32.24
CA ASN A 170 22.07 18.80 32.80
C ASN A 170 20.61 18.48 32.42
N SER A 171 19.65 19.21 32.98
CA SER A 171 18.22 19.03 32.74
C SER A 171 17.74 19.30 31.30
N ASN A 172 18.65 19.49 30.33
CA ASN A 172 18.34 19.86 28.95
C ASN A 172 18.56 18.73 27.95
N TYR A 173 18.98 17.54 28.39
CA TYR A 173 19.14 16.37 27.53
C TYR A 173 18.25 15.20 27.97
N ASN A 174 17.77 14.45 26.98
CA ASN A 174 17.18 13.13 27.13
C ASN A 174 18.28 12.10 26.86
N CYS A 175 18.31 11.04 27.65
CA CYS A 175 19.25 9.94 27.49
C CYS A 175 18.51 8.60 27.53
N ILE A 176 18.82 7.72 26.58
CA ILE A 176 18.37 6.33 26.58
C ILE A 176 19.57 5.39 26.43
N PRO A 177 19.73 4.40 27.31
CA PRO A 177 20.64 3.29 27.07
C PRO A 177 20.03 2.36 26.01
N TYR A 178 20.84 1.94 25.04
CA TYR A 178 20.44 0.98 24.02
C TYR A 178 21.55 -0.03 23.80
N THR A 179 21.22 -1.32 23.89
CA THR A 179 22.20 -2.39 23.68
C THR A 179 22.25 -2.77 22.20
N ILE A 180 23.43 -2.59 21.62
CA ILE A 180 23.73 -2.91 20.24
C ILE A 180 24.48 -4.22 20.18
N ASN A 181 24.06 -5.06 19.25
CA ASN A 181 24.68 -6.34 18.96
C ASN A 181 25.33 -6.26 17.56
N HIS A 182 26.57 -6.76 17.44
CA HIS A 182 27.30 -6.80 16.17
C HIS A 182 26.54 -7.50 15.04
N GLU A 183 25.79 -8.55 15.33
CA GLU A 183 24.94 -9.24 14.35
C GLU A 183 23.85 -8.30 13.82
N LYS A 184 23.21 -7.51 14.69
CA LYS A 184 22.21 -6.53 14.26
C LYS A 184 22.81 -5.43 13.38
N LEU A 185 24.02 -4.97 13.70
CA LEU A 185 24.74 -3.98 12.89
C LEU A 185 25.09 -4.50 11.48
N LYS A 186 25.33 -5.80 11.33
CA LYS A 186 25.60 -6.44 10.03
C LYS A 186 24.32 -6.66 9.23
N ASN A 187 23.24 -7.03 9.90
CA ASN A 187 21.99 -7.46 9.26
C ASN A 187 20.98 -6.32 9.04
N GLY A 188 21.26 -5.12 9.53
CA GLY A 188 20.36 -3.98 9.39
C GLY A 188 21.04 -2.63 9.58
N LYS A 189 20.25 -1.57 9.46
CA LYS A 189 20.68 -0.18 9.52
C LYS A 189 20.00 0.54 10.67
N TYR A 190 20.79 1.33 11.40
CA TYR A 190 20.32 2.21 12.45
C TYR A 190 20.21 3.63 11.92
N TYR A 191 19.12 4.31 12.24
CA TYR A 191 18.88 5.70 11.87
C TYR A 191 18.48 6.50 13.10
N LEU A 192 18.89 7.77 13.14
CA LEU A 192 18.39 8.74 14.11
C LEU A 192 17.51 9.75 13.39
N VAL A 193 16.21 9.64 13.65
CA VAL A 193 15.18 10.43 12.99
C VAL A 193 14.56 11.39 13.99
N SER A 194 14.44 12.66 13.62
CA SER A 194 13.74 13.67 14.41
C SER A 194 12.86 14.58 13.56
N ASP A 195 11.93 15.23 14.24
CA ASP A 195 11.08 16.29 13.66
C ASP A 195 11.90 17.48 13.16
N ILE A 196 12.91 17.88 13.95
CA ILE A 196 13.82 18.97 13.64
C ILE A 196 15.25 18.45 13.67
N GLN A 197 16.07 18.86 12.70
CA GLN A 197 17.50 18.53 12.71
C GLN A 197 18.16 19.12 13.97
N GLN A 198 18.80 18.26 14.75
CA GLN A 198 19.42 18.65 16.02
C GLN A 198 20.74 17.90 16.24
N GLU A 199 21.54 18.40 17.16
CA GLU A 199 22.74 17.68 17.60
C GLU A 199 22.35 16.52 18.53
N CYS A 200 23.01 15.40 18.33
CA CYS A 200 22.86 14.20 19.12
C CYS A 200 24.24 13.66 19.47
N ILE A 201 24.41 13.27 20.72
CA ILE A 201 25.67 12.75 21.23
C ILE A 201 25.45 11.28 21.53
N ILE A 202 26.30 10.41 20.98
CA ILE A 202 26.29 8.98 21.31
C ILE A 202 27.54 8.68 22.11
N THR A 203 27.37 8.03 23.26
CA THR A 203 28.50 7.53 24.07
C THR A 203 28.41 6.03 24.31
N ASN A 204 29.52 5.42 24.71
CA ASN A 204 29.53 4.05 25.23
C ASN A 204 29.78 4.03 26.74
N THR A 205 29.96 2.84 27.31
CA THR A 205 30.26 2.62 28.74
C THR A 205 31.70 2.99 29.13
N TYR A 206 32.54 3.38 28.17
CA TYR A 206 33.95 3.70 28.35
C TYR A 206 34.26 5.18 28.10
N ASP A 207 33.22 6.02 28.08
CA ASP A 207 33.29 7.46 27.83
C ASP A 207 33.83 7.86 26.44
N ASP A 208 33.83 6.95 25.46
CA ASP A 208 34.02 7.35 24.06
C ASP A 208 32.78 8.11 23.57
N GLU A 209 33.00 9.19 22.82
CA GLU A 209 31.94 10.09 22.37
C GLU A 209 31.97 10.31 20.86
N ILE A 210 30.78 10.29 20.25
CA ILE A 210 30.56 10.75 18.87
C ILE A 210 29.44 11.77 18.86
N LYS A 211 29.73 12.93 18.28
CA LYS A 211 28.74 13.96 17.99
C LYS A 211 28.28 13.84 16.56
N LEU A 212 26.97 13.83 16.37
CA LEU A 212 26.34 13.81 15.06
C LEU A 212 25.14 14.72 15.04
N LYS A 213 24.66 15.06 13.85
CA LYS A 213 23.37 15.69 13.68
C LYS A 213 22.36 14.62 13.29
N THR A 214 21.17 14.68 13.85
CA THR A 214 20.07 13.82 13.39
C THR A 214 19.88 14.02 11.89
N ASN A 215 19.80 12.92 11.17
CA ASN A 215 19.63 12.92 9.74
C ASN A 215 18.68 11.78 9.41
N ASN A 216 17.48 12.16 9.01
CA ASN A 216 16.38 11.23 8.79
C ASN A 216 16.73 10.16 7.73
N ASN A 217 17.69 10.43 6.84
CA ASN A 217 17.95 9.60 5.68
C ASN A 217 19.27 8.81 5.72
N ASN A 218 20.18 9.12 6.66
CA ASN A 218 21.52 8.54 6.69
C ASN A 218 21.65 7.54 7.84
N PRO A 219 22.13 6.31 7.56
CA PRO A 219 22.39 5.35 8.61
C PRO A 219 23.58 5.81 9.47
N ILE A 220 23.55 5.47 10.75
CA ILE A 220 24.58 5.80 11.74
C ILE A 220 25.43 4.58 12.14
N ASN A 221 25.40 3.52 11.33
CA ASN A 221 26.09 2.26 11.63
C ASN A 221 27.59 2.44 11.79
N ASP A 222 28.22 3.27 10.95
CA ASP A 222 29.68 3.49 10.97
C ASP A 222 30.09 4.22 12.25
N GLU A 223 29.27 5.17 12.69
CA GLU A 223 29.43 5.89 13.96
C GLU A 223 29.27 4.93 15.12
N ILE A 224 28.20 4.13 15.15
CA ILE A 224 27.99 3.15 16.21
C ILE A 224 29.15 2.14 16.27
N THR A 225 29.66 1.70 15.11
CA THR A 225 30.73 0.68 15.03
C THR A 225 32.03 1.17 15.65
N LYS A 226 32.29 2.48 15.63
CA LYS A 226 33.44 3.09 16.32
C LYS A 226 33.31 3.04 17.85
N LEU A 227 32.09 2.91 18.38
CA LEU A 227 31.80 2.85 19.81
C LEU A 227 31.66 1.43 20.35
N THR A 228 31.48 0.43 19.49
CA THR A 228 31.38 -0.99 19.85
C THR A 228 32.75 -1.60 20.11
N ARG A 229 32.98 -2.04 21.35
CA ARG A 229 34.21 -2.76 21.74
C ARG A 229 34.00 -4.27 21.93
N ASN A 230 32.76 -4.70 22.18
CA ASN A 230 32.37 -6.09 22.46
C ASN A 230 31.15 -6.48 21.62
N GLU A 231 30.86 -7.79 21.52
CA GLU A 231 29.68 -8.34 20.81
C GLU A 231 28.36 -7.67 21.20
N ASN A 232 28.16 -7.41 22.50
CA ASN A 232 27.05 -6.64 23.02
C ASN A 232 27.60 -5.38 23.70
N GLN A 233 27.36 -4.22 23.09
CA GLN A 233 27.76 -2.92 23.63
C GLN A 233 26.53 -2.11 23.98
N THR A 234 26.46 -1.61 25.23
CA THR A 234 25.50 -0.57 25.57
C THR A 234 26.05 0.77 25.10
N ILE A 235 25.29 1.44 24.24
CA ILE A 235 25.47 2.85 23.91
C ILE A 235 24.41 3.68 24.63
N TYR A 236 24.69 4.96 24.78
CA TYR A 236 23.78 5.94 25.33
C TYR A 236 23.58 7.02 24.29
N ILE A 237 22.31 7.25 23.92
CA ILE A 237 21.96 8.25 22.92
C ILE A 237 21.39 9.45 23.65
N HIS A 238 22.02 10.61 23.44
CA HIS A 238 21.71 11.85 24.10
C HIS A 238 21.17 12.87 23.11
N THR A 239 19.96 13.37 23.34
CA THR A 239 19.28 14.33 22.45
C THR A 239 18.85 15.55 23.27
N GLN A 240 18.72 16.70 22.63
CA GLN A 240 18.21 17.88 23.31
C GLN A 240 16.75 17.68 23.72
N ASN A 241 16.39 18.20 24.90
CA ASN A 241 15.03 18.19 25.39
C ASN A 241 14.12 19.02 24.46
N ASN A 242 12.90 18.52 24.27
CA ASN A 242 11.80 19.08 23.48
C ASN A 242 11.70 18.62 22.02
N ASN A 243 12.64 17.82 21.52
CA ASN A 243 12.57 17.30 20.15
C ASN A 243 12.21 15.81 20.17
N ASN A 244 11.25 15.42 19.32
CA ASN A 244 10.89 14.01 19.19
C ASN A 244 11.96 13.31 18.36
N THR A 245 12.76 12.50 19.04
CA THR A 245 13.84 11.74 18.40
C THR A 245 13.56 10.26 18.54
N TYR A 246 13.83 9.52 17.47
CA TYR A 246 13.62 8.09 17.42
C TYR A 246 14.89 7.42 16.90
N LEU A 247 15.28 6.35 17.58
CA LEU A 247 16.22 5.38 17.04
C LEU A 247 15.41 4.36 16.25
N ILE A 248 15.71 4.23 14.96
CA ILE A 248 15.06 3.27 14.07
C ILE A 248 16.06 2.20 13.69
N TYR A 249 15.66 0.94 13.79
CA TYR A 249 16.38 -0.20 13.24
C TYR A 249 15.58 -0.81 12.10
N ASP A 250 16.20 -0.87 10.93
CA ASP A 250 15.60 -1.36 9.69
C ASP A 250 16.44 -2.47 9.06
N THR A 251 15.79 -3.53 8.59
CA THR A 251 16.43 -4.66 7.90
C THR A 251 16.14 -4.69 6.40
N HIS A 252 15.26 -3.81 5.92
CA HIS A 252 14.77 -3.79 4.54
C HIS A 252 15.41 -2.68 3.69
N ASN A 253 16.38 -1.95 4.25
CA ASN A 253 17.08 -0.82 3.62
C ASN A 253 16.12 0.31 3.18
N ILE A 254 15.06 0.49 3.95
CA ILE A 254 14.10 1.59 3.83
C ILE A 254 14.75 2.83 4.45
N LYS A 255 14.79 3.93 3.71
CA LYS A 255 15.21 5.22 4.28
C LYS A 255 14.02 5.76 5.10
N PRO A 256 14.07 5.72 6.44
CA PRO A 256 12.94 6.15 7.22
C PRO A 256 12.75 7.65 7.07
N THR A 257 11.52 8.11 7.22
CA THR A 257 11.22 9.53 7.34
C THR A 257 10.46 9.75 8.63
N TYR A 258 10.49 10.97 9.17
CA TYR A 258 9.74 11.27 10.39
C TYR A 258 8.24 10.96 10.26
N ASN A 259 7.67 11.13 9.07
CA ASN A 259 6.26 10.84 8.86
C ASN A 259 5.93 9.35 8.97
N MET A 260 6.83 8.44 8.55
CA MET A 260 6.65 7.00 8.67
C MET A 260 6.48 6.54 10.13
N ILE A 261 6.94 7.35 11.08
CA ILE A 261 6.79 7.11 12.53
C ILE A 261 5.37 7.44 13.01
N ASN A 262 4.68 8.37 12.35
CA ASN A 262 3.38 8.90 12.78
C ASN A 262 2.17 8.22 12.11
N ASP A 263 2.30 6.96 11.69
CA ASP A 263 1.19 6.20 11.10
C ASP A 263 0.55 6.92 9.89
N GLU A 264 1.34 7.19 8.84
CA GLU A 264 0.82 7.82 7.62
C GLU A 264 -0.41 7.07 7.06
N ASN A 265 -1.45 7.85 6.74
CA ASN A 265 -2.64 7.33 6.11
C ASN A 265 -2.47 7.34 4.59
N TYR A 266 -2.74 6.20 3.98
CA TYR A 266 -2.73 6.02 2.54
C TYR A 266 -4.13 5.67 2.05
N ILE A 267 -4.38 5.89 0.77
CA ILE A 267 -5.55 5.44 0.04
C ILE A 267 -5.07 4.45 -1.01
N LEU A 268 -5.41 3.17 -0.83
CA LEU A 268 -5.23 2.17 -1.87
C LEU A 268 -6.37 2.34 -2.88
N LYS A 269 -6.05 2.59 -4.15
CA LYS A 269 -7.02 2.86 -5.21
C LYS A 269 -6.79 1.90 -6.37
N LEU A 270 -7.85 1.22 -6.79
CA LEU A 270 -7.90 0.38 -7.98
C LEU A 270 -8.79 1.06 -9.01
N LYS A 271 -8.24 1.26 -10.21
CA LYS A 271 -8.97 1.67 -11.40
C LYS A 271 -9.05 0.49 -12.35
N ILE A 272 -10.23 0.21 -12.90
CA ILE A 272 -10.43 -0.74 -14.00
C ILE A 272 -11.00 0.01 -15.19
N TYR A 273 -10.46 -0.26 -16.38
CA TYR A 273 -10.82 0.34 -17.67
C TYR A 273 -11.36 -0.72 -18.62
#